data_AF-R7RYK0-F1
#
_entry.id   AF-R7RYK0-F1
#
_cell.length_a   1.000
_cell.length_b   1.000
_cell.length_c   1.000
_cell.angle_alpha   90.00
_cell.angle_beta   90.00
_cell.angle_gamma   90.00
#
_symmetry.space_group_name_H-M   'P 1'
#
loop_
_entity.id
_entity.type
_entity.pdbx_description
1 polymer ?
#
loop_
_entity_poly.entity_id
_entity_poly.type
_entity_poly.pdbx_seq_one_letter_code
_entity_poly.pdbx_strand_id
1 'polypeptide(L)'
;MAIPQHYQNYKVVYERMNQALLRDGLLARSFGAEQASLHFENLLNTPLHNLSVCYDGSSGCFFLRNDALGHTHVPVLLDYYAAFAPLVIGQYYWQPRAETDRLRYVQQARLELSIFLRHAVGQGLGVLATDAIAGDCTHIRGWNDPAPLGEKACIHLRIEWPGGAPYNRRVPTRDQTRERRPITLQRFLLQVGRAVEEFLQSRSTS
;
A
#
# COMPACT_ATOMS: atom_id res chain seq x y z
N MET A 1 15.97 -15.52 -0.80
CA MET A 1 15.77 -15.11 -2.20
C MET A 1 16.90 -14.15 -2.56
N ALA A 2 17.68 -14.41 -3.60
CA ALA A 2 18.81 -13.55 -3.94
C ALA A 2 18.30 -12.26 -4.61
N ILE A 3 18.79 -11.11 -4.14
CA ILE A 3 18.54 -9.82 -4.78
C ILE A 3 19.13 -9.87 -6.20
N PRO A 4 18.37 -9.51 -7.25
CA PRO A 4 18.90 -9.50 -8.61
C PRO A 4 20.21 -8.71 -8.73
N GLN A 5 21.16 -9.21 -9.52
CA GLN A 5 22.50 -8.63 -9.68
C GLN A 5 22.48 -7.14 -10.08
N HIS A 6 21.44 -6.69 -10.80
CA HIS A 6 21.30 -5.28 -11.19
C HIS A 6 21.07 -4.31 -10.02
N TYR A 7 20.73 -4.79 -8.83
CA TYR A 7 20.61 -3.97 -7.61
C TYR A 7 21.87 -3.97 -6.74
N GLN A 8 22.86 -4.82 -7.03
CA GLN A 8 24.05 -4.99 -6.18
C GLN A 8 25.08 -3.85 -6.34
N ASN A 9 24.94 -3.02 -7.38
CA ASN A 9 25.81 -1.89 -7.64
C ASN A 9 25.13 -0.57 -7.20
N TYR A 10 25.32 -0.19 -5.94
CA TYR A 10 24.81 1.05 -5.31
C TYR A 10 25.19 2.37 -5.99
N LYS A 11 26.01 2.34 -7.06
CA LYS A 11 26.64 3.52 -7.67
C LYS A 11 26.15 3.88 -9.09
N VAL A 12 25.16 3.18 -9.66
CA VAL A 12 24.80 3.37 -11.08
C VAL A 12 23.32 3.67 -11.30
N VAL A 13 23.04 4.99 -11.33
CA VAL A 13 22.06 5.73 -12.16
C VAL A 13 20.59 5.68 -11.72
N TYR A 14 20.13 6.79 -11.13
CA TYR A 14 18.76 7.08 -10.68
C TYR A 14 17.66 6.73 -11.71
N GLU A 15 17.89 6.96 -13.01
CA GLU A 15 16.92 6.56 -14.05
C GLU A 15 16.68 5.04 -14.09
N ARG A 16 17.71 4.23 -13.81
CA ARG A 16 17.57 2.77 -13.74
C ARG A 16 16.73 2.34 -12.56
N MET A 17 16.74 3.11 -11.46
CA MET A 17 15.93 2.78 -10.29
C MET A 17 14.46 3.13 -10.47
N ASN A 18 14.14 4.20 -11.22
CA ASN A 18 12.76 4.49 -11.61
C ASN A 18 12.20 3.35 -12.48
N GLN A 19 12.98 2.89 -13.46
CA GLN A 19 12.60 1.73 -14.29
C GLN A 19 12.49 0.44 -13.46
N ALA A 20 13.41 0.21 -12.52
CA ALA A 20 13.36 -0.95 -11.65
C ALA A 20 12.13 -0.93 -10.72
N LEU A 21 11.78 0.23 -10.16
CA LEU A 21 10.55 0.42 -9.39
C LEU A 21 9.32 0.06 -10.24
N LEU A 22 9.23 0.59 -11.46
CA LEU A 22 8.10 0.34 -12.37
C LEU A 22 8.07 -1.07 -12.97
N ARG A 23 9.16 -1.85 -12.87
CA ARG A 23 9.20 -3.23 -13.36
C ARG A 23 8.98 -4.24 -12.23
N ASP A 24 9.61 -3.98 -11.09
CA ASP A 24 9.85 -4.97 -10.04
C ASP A 24 9.16 -4.60 -8.71
N GLY A 25 8.60 -3.39 -8.60
CA GLY A 25 7.82 -2.93 -7.44
C GLY A 25 6.47 -3.63 -7.32
N LEU A 26 6.00 -3.84 -6.10
CA LEU A 26 4.73 -4.52 -5.81
C LEU A 26 3.54 -3.80 -6.47
N LEU A 27 3.51 -2.45 -6.45
CA LEU A 27 2.43 -1.68 -7.06
C LEU A 27 2.45 -1.83 -8.58
N ALA A 28 3.61 -1.79 -9.22
CA ALA A 28 3.72 -1.98 -10.66
C ALA A 28 3.37 -3.40 -11.10
N ARG A 29 3.72 -4.41 -10.29
CA ARG A 29 3.32 -5.80 -10.52
C ARG A 29 1.83 -6.03 -10.28
N SER A 30 1.20 -5.22 -9.44
CA SER A 30 -0.23 -5.30 -9.16
C SER A 30 -1.06 -4.56 -10.21
N PHE A 31 -0.71 -3.32 -10.56
CA PHE A 31 -1.56 -2.43 -11.36
C PHE A 31 -1.02 -2.11 -12.76
N GLY A 32 0.20 -2.57 -13.08
CA GLY A 32 0.93 -2.19 -14.28
C GLY A 32 1.82 -0.97 -14.08
N ALA A 33 2.87 -0.86 -14.90
CA ALA A 33 3.90 0.19 -14.79
C ALA A 33 3.32 1.61 -14.96
N GLU A 34 2.41 1.80 -15.91
CA GLU A 34 1.80 3.11 -16.18
C GLU A 34 0.99 3.61 -14.97
N GLN A 35 0.14 2.74 -14.41
CA GLN A 35 -0.68 3.10 -13.25
C GLN A 35 0.16 3.32 -11.99
N ALA A 36 1.23 2.52 -11.79
CA ALA A 36 2.17 2.75 -10.71
C ALA A 36 2.92 4.09 -10.86
N SER A 37 3.33 4.45 -12.08
CA SER A 37 3.94 5.76 -12.34
C SER A 37 3.00 6.90 -11.96
N LEU A 38 1.76 6.86 -12.46
CA LEU A 38 0.74 7.86 -12.13
C LEU A 38 0.45 7.91 -10.63
N HIS A 39 0.44 6.76 -9.94
CA HIS A 39 0.27 6.70 -8.49
C HIS A 39 1.36 7.50 -7.76
N PHE A 40 2.63 7.27 -8.08
CA PHE A 40 3.74 7.98 -7.45
C PHE A 40 3.75 9.48 -7.78
N GLU A 41 3.45 9.83 -9.03
CA GLU A 41 3.39 11.22 -9.47
C GLU A 41 2.29 12.00 -8.74
N ASN A 42 1.10 11.41 -8.61
CA ASN A 42 0.00 12.01 -7.86
C ASN A 42 0.29 12.07 -6.35
N LEU A 43 0.95 11.06 -5.80
CA LEU A 43 1.31 10.98 -4.38
C LEU A 43 2.33 12.06 -3.99
N LEU A 44 3.32 12.30 -4.85
CA LEU A 44 4.46 13.19 -4.58
C LEU A 44 4.34 14.55 -5.26
N ASN A 45 3.29 14.74 -6.07
CA ASN A 45 3.07 15.91 -6.89
C ASN A 45 4.31 16.29 -7.74
N THR A 46 5.03 15.28 -8.22
CA THR A 46 6.30 15.42 -8.94
C THR A 46 6.41 14.33 -10.00
N PRO A 47 6.78 14.64 -11.26
CA PRO A 47 6.98 13.63 -12.29
C PRO A 47 8.01 12.57 -11.88
N LEU A 48 7.75 11.29 -12.14
CA LEU A 48 8.58 10.21 -11.61
C LEU A 48 10.01 10.27 -12.15
N HIS A 49 10.18 10.70 -13.41
CA HIS A 49 11.49 10.87 -14.03
C HIS A 49 12.36 11.95 -13.35
N ASN A 50 11.75 12.87 -12.59
CA ASN A 50 12.47 13.87 -11.79
C ASN A 50 12.86 13.36 -10.40
N LEU A 51 12.39 12.17 -10.00
CA LEU A 51 12.66 11.61 -8.69
C LEU A 51 13.93 10.76 -8.69
N SER A 52 14.74 10.93 -7.64
CA SER A 52 15.93 10.13 -7.38
C SER A 52 15.59 8.91 -6.51
N VAL A 53 14.93 7.90 -7.12
CA VAL A 53 14.57 6.67 -6.40
C VAL A 53 15.82 5.88 -6.01
N CYS A 54 15.83 5.43 -4.76
CA CYS A 54 16.85 4.57 -4.18
C CYS A 54 16.28 3.18 -3.89
N TYR A 55 17.16 2.19 -3.79
CA TYR A 55 16.81 0.83 -3.40
C TYR A 55 17.71 0.38 -2.25
N ASP A 56 17.09 -0.13 -1.17
CA ASP A 56 17.81 -0.76 -0.07
C ASP A 56 17.68 -2.28 -0.21
N GLY A 57 18.76 -2.95 -0.61
CA GLY A 57 18.77 -4.39 -0.76
C GLY A 57 18.51 -5.17 0.53
N SER A 58 18.81 -4.61 1.71
CA SER A 58 18.61 -5.30 2.99
C SER A 58 17.13 -5.44 3.34
N SER A 59 16.35 -4.38 3.12
CA SER A 59 14.90 -4.37 3.31
C SER A 59 14.11 -4.68 2.03
N GLY A 60 14.79 -4.67 0.88
CA GLY A 60 14.27 -4.68 -0.48
C GLY A 60 13.14 -3.69 -0.72
N CYS A 61 13.30 -2.46 -0.25
CA CYS A 61 12.36 -1.39 -0.51
C CYS A 61 12.93 -0.35 -1.49
N PHE A 62 12.02 0.28 -2.23
CA PHE A 62 12.26 1.48 -3.01
C PHE A 62 11.85 2.69 -2.19
N PHE A 63 12.71 3.72 -2.14
CA PHE A 63 12.46 4.89 -1.31
C PHE A 63 13.09 6.15 -1.89
N LEU A 64 12.64 7.31 -1.40
CA LEU A 64 13.27 8.60 -1.63
C LEU A 64 14.10 9.02 -0.43
N ARG A 65 15.31 9.54 -0.70
CA ARG A 65 16.16 10.17 0.31
C ARG A 65 15.55 11.48 0.79
N ASN A 66 16.03 11.96 1.93
CA ASN A 66 15.52 13.13 2.64
C ASN A 66 15.58 14.46 1.88
N ASP A 67 16.27 14.54 0.74
CA ASP A 67 16.47 15.74 -0.08
C ASP A 67 15.88 15.60 -1.50
N ALA A 68 15.27 14.46 -1.82
CA ALA A 68 14.91 14.10 -3.19
C ALA A 68 13.72 14.90 -3.75
N LEU A 69 12.97 15.61 -2.91
CA LEU A 69 11.82 16.43 -3.31
C LEU A 69 12.14 17.94 -3.39
N GLY A 70 13.42 18.31 -3.37
CA GLY A 70 13.84 19.72 -3.41
C GLY A 70 13.70 20.46 -2.07
N HIS A 71 13.33 19.76 -1.01
CA HIS A 71 13.33 20.23 0.37
C HIS A 71 13.68 19.08 1.32
N THR A 72 14.11 19.38 2.55
CA THR A 72 14.38 18.34 3.55
C THR A 72 13.08 17.66 4.02
N HIS A 73 13.06 16.34 4.08
CA HIS A 73 11.95 15.51 4.57
C HIS A 73 12.46 14.20 5.18
N VAL A 74 11.60 13.42 5.85
CA VAL A 74 11.96 12.05 6.24
C VAL A 74 12.01 11.14 5.00
N PRO A 75 12.85 10.10 4.96
CA PRO A 75 12.86 9.17 3.83
C PRO A 75 11.46 8.63 3.53
N VAL A 76 11.07 8.64 2.25
CA VAL A 76 9.72 8.26 1.82
C VAL A 76 9.77 6.86 1.23
N LEU A 77 9.11 5.91 1.89
CA LEU A 77 8.92 4.56 1.34
C LEU A 77 7.93 4.63 0.18
N LEU A 78 8.36 4.17 -1.01
CA LEU A 78 7.52 4.14 -2.20
C LEU A 78 6.90 2.77 -2.40
N ASP A 79 7.73 1.72 -2.38
CA ASP A 79 7.29 0.36 -2.69
C ASP A 79 8.25 -0.69 -2.15
N TYR A 80 7.88 -1.96 -2.23
CA TYR A 80 8.75 -3.09 -1.99
C TYR A 80 9.00 -3.91 -3.25
N TYR A 81 10.13 -4.62 -3.26
CA TYR A 81 10.43 -5.60 -4.29
C TYR A 81 9.41 -6.75 -4.25
N ALA A 82 8.70 -6.92 -5.36
CA ALA A 82 7.54 -7.81 -5.43
C ALA A 82 7.86 -9.29 -5.17
N ALA A 83 9.11 -9.71 -5.35
CA ALA A 83 9.50 -11.09 -5.12
C ALA A 83 9.37 -11.51 -3.64
N PHE A 84 9.24 -10.55 -2.72
CA PHE A 84 8.91 -10.80 -1.32
C PHE A 84 7.42 -11.10 -1.07
N ALA A 85 6.56 -10.92 -2.07
CA ALA A 85 5.20 -11.41 -2.05
C ALA A 85 5.13 -12.76 -2.79
N PRO A 86 4.53 -13.80 -2.20
CA PRO A 86 4.48 -15.14 -2.81
C PRO A 86 3.64 -15.18 -4.09
N LEU A 87 2.63 -14.31 -4.19
CA LEU A 87 1.76 -14.16 -5.36
C LEU A 87 1.29 -12.70 -5.44
N VAL A 88 1.39 -12.11 -6.63
CA VAL A 88 0.83 -10.79 -6.92
C VAL A 88 -0.27 -10.98 -7.96
N ILE A 89 -1.51 -10.70 -7.55
CA ILE A 89 -2.66 -10.75 -8.45
C ILE A 89 -2.76 -9.39 -9.14
N GLY A 90 -2.82 -9.42 -10.48
CA GLY A 90 -3.08 -8.22 -11.27
C GLY A 90 -4.44 -7.61 -10.93
N GLN A 91 -4.47 -6.31 -10.70
CA GLN A 91 -5.65 -5.54 -10.32
C GLN A 91 -5.79 -4.32 -11.24
N TYR A 92 -7.01 -3.83 -11.38
CA TYR A 92 -7.26 -2.56 -12.05
C TYR A 92 -7.23 -1.43 -11.01
N TYR A 93 -6.59 -0.32 -11.37
CA TYR A 93 -6.64 0.86 -10.53
C TYR A 93 -8.07 1.38 -10.49
N TRP A 94 -8.58 1.64 -9.28
CA TRP A 94 -9.95 2.09 -9.13
C TRP A 94 -10.16 3.46 -9.81
N GLN A 95 -11.27 3.59 -10.53
CA GLN A 95 -11.68 4.83 -11.18
C GLN A 95 -13.07 5.27 -10.69
N PRO A 96 -13.26 6.53 -10.31
CA PRO A 96 -14.58 7.06 -9.97
C PRO A 96 -15.50 7.02 -11.19
N ARG A 97 -16.71 6.50 -11.01
CA ARG A 97 -17.75 6.49 -12.06
C ARG A 97 -18.66 7.71 -11.99
N ALA A 98 -18.90 8.23 -10.79
CA ALA A 98 -19.74 9.39 -10.55
C ALA A 98 -18.89 10.66 -10.39
N GLU A 99 -19.42 11.80 -10.86
CA GLU A 99 -18.72 13.09 -10.74
C GLU A 99 -18.48 13.49 -9.28
N THR A 100 -19.41 13.15 -8.39
CA THR A 100 -19.27 13.38 -6.94
C THR A 100 -18.11 12.59 -6.34
N ASP A 101 -17.92 11.34 -6.76
CA ASP A 101 -16.78 10.50 -6.35
C ASP A 101 -15.47 11.05 -6.94
N ARG A 102 -15.49 11.54 -8.18
CA ARG A 102 -14.32 12.15 -8.83
C ARG A 102 -13.86 13.40 -8.10
N LEU A 103 -14.80 14.29 -7.77
CA LEU A 103 -14.52 15.48 -6.99
C LEU A 103 -13.90 15.10 -5.63
N ARG A 104 -14.53 14.15 -4.92
CA ARG A 104 -14.15 13.77 -3.55
C ARG A 104 -12.84 13.00 -3.45
N TYR A 105 -12.62 12.03 -4.33
CA TYR A 105 -11.53 11.05 -4.21
C TYR A 105 -10.38 11.26 -5.20
N VAL A 106 -10.52 12.18 -6.17
CA VAL A 106 -9.46 12.49 -7.14
C VAL A 106 -9.07 13.97 -7.06
N GLN A 107 -10.03 14.89 -7.24
CA GLN A 107 -9.70 16.31 -7.35
C GLN A 107 -9.39 16.98 -6.01
N GLN A 108 -10.13 16.63 -4.96
CA GLN A 108 -9.97 17.21 -3.61
C GLN A 108 -9.24 16.29 -2.63
N ALA A 109 -8.86 15.09 -3.09
CA ALA A 109 -8.17 14.12 -2.25
C ALA A 109 -6.68 14.45 -2.17
N ARG A 110 -6.12 14.27 -0.97
CA ARG A 110 -4.69 14.11 -0.80
C ARG A 110 -4.40 12.63 -0.66
N LEU A 111 -3.53 12.10 -1.52
CA LEU A 111 -3.06 10.73 -1.40
C LEU A 111 -2.11 10.63 -0.20
N GLU A 112 -2.27 9.55 0.56
CA GLU A 112 -1.37 9.18 1.64
C GLU A 112 -0.52 7.99 1.18
N LEU A 113 0.59 7.72 1.88
CA LEU A 113 1.49 6.62 1.54
C LEU A 113 0.75 5.27 1.58
N SER A 114 1.13 4.38 0.65
CA SER A 114 0.62 3.02 0.61
C SER A 114 0.93 2.25 1.90
N ILE A 115 -0.08 1.57 2.45
CA ILE A 115 0.07 0.76 3.66
C ILE A 115 0.59 -0.62 3.27
N PHE A 116 1.85 -0.89 3.60
CA PHE A 116 2.46 -2.21 3.40
C PHE A 116 2.48 -3.01 4.70
N LEU A 117 1.95 -4.23 4.66
CA LEU A 117 1.93 -5.15 5.80
C LEU A 117 3.23 -5.95 5.85
N ARG A 118 4.26 -5.39 6.48
CA ARG A 118 5.57 -6.03 6.57
C ARG A 118 5.70 -6.92 7.79
N HIS A 119 6.36 -8.06 7.65
CA HIS A 119 6.68 -8.94 8.77
C HIS A 119 7.73 -8.29 9.67
N ALA A 120 7.61 -8.46 10.99
CA ALA A 120 8.53 -7.94 11.99
C ALA A 120 9.94 -8.51 11.80
N VAL A 121 10.01 -9.80 11.46
CA VAL A 121 11.22 -10.58 11.22
C VAL A 121 11.29 -11.00 9.76
N GLY A 122 12.46 -10.87 9.14
CA GLY A 122 12.72 -11.26 7.76
C GLY A 122 12.21 -10.24 6.72
N GLN A 123 11.97 -10.75 5.50
CA GLN A 123 11.57 -9.96 4.33
C GLN A 123 10.12 -10.22 3.89
N GLY A 124 9.30 -10.87 4.73
CA GLY A 124 7.92 -11.22 4.39
C GLY A 124 6.99 -9.99 4.25
N LEU A 125 6.05 -10.08 3.31
CA LEU A 125 5.01 -9.09 3.06
C LEU A 125 3.63 -9.75 2.97
N GLY A 126 2.62 -9.05 3.47
CA GLY A 126 1.22 -9.48 3.46
C GLY A 126 0.84 -10.33 4.67
N VAL A 127 -0.45 -10.67 4.72
CA VAL A 127 -1.07 -11.57 5.71
C VAL A 127 -1.99 -12.53 4.98
N LEU A 128 -2.17 -13.73 5.52
CA LEU A 128 -3.24 -14.61 5.04
C LEU A 128 -4.58 -14.01 5.47
N ALA A 129 -5.60 -14.13 4.59
CA ALA A 129 -6.95 -13.68 4.91
C ALA A 129 -7.50 -14.41 6.14
N THR A 130 -7.24 -15.71 6.27
CA THR A 130 -7.62 -16.53 7.43
C THR A 130 -7.04 -15.99 8.74
N ASP A 131 -5.77 -15.61 8.72
CA ASP A 131 -5.09 -15.07 9.91
C ASP A 131 -5.66 -13.70 10.27
N ALA A 132 -5.93 -12.85 9.26
CA ALA A 132 -6.54 -11.54 9.48
C ALA A 132 -7.97 -11.65 10.04
N ILE A 133 -8.74 -12.67 9.62
CA ILE A 133 -10.08 -12.97 10.14
C ILE A 133 -10.00 -13.43 11.60
N ALA A 134 -9.05 -14.33 11.91
CA ALA A 134 -8.81 -14.82 13.27
C ALA A 134 -8.19 -13.75 14.20
N GLY A 135 -7.51 -12.75 13.64
CA GLY A 135 -6.74 -11.77 14.39
C GLY A 135 -5.31 -12.21 14.72
N ASP A 136 -4.81 -13.25 14.05
CA ASP A 136 -3.53 -13.93 14.33
C ASP A 136 -2.36 -13.37 13.49
N CYS A 137 -2.29 -12.05 13.34
CA CYS A 137 -1.26 -11.37 12.55
C CYS A 137 -0.16 -10.72 13.42
N THR A 138 0.18 -11.34 14.57
CA THR A 138 1.18 -10.82 15.53
C THR A 138 2.59 -10.71 14.95
N HIS A 139 2.86 -11.41 13.84
CA HIS A 139 4.12 -11.35 13.11
C HIS A 139 4.28 -10.05 12.29
N ILE A 140 3.27 -9.17 12.23
CA ILE A 140 3.33 -7.91 11.48
C ILE A 140 4.07 -6.83 12.29
N ARG A 141 4.98 -6.13 11.63
CA ARG A 141 5.72 -5.00 12.20
C ARG A 141 4.74 -3.89 12.58
N GLY A 142 4.89 -3.35 13.80
CA GLY A 142 4.02 -2.29 14.31
C GLY A 142 2.61 -2.78 14.65
N TRP A 143 2.43 -4.07 14.95
CA TRP A 143 1.14 -4.67 15.29
C TRP A 143 0.31 -3.89 16.31
N ASN A 144 0.98 -3.35 17.34
CA ASN A 144 0.36 -2.58 18.42
C ASN A 144 0.42 -1.06 18.20
N ASP A 145 1.03 -0.59 17.11
CA ASP A 145 1.14 0.83 16.80
C ASP A 145 -0.17 1.37 16.23
N PRO A 146 -0.44 2.68 16.32
CA PRO A 146 -1.55 3.32 15.63
C PRO A 146 -1.53 3.01 14.13
N ALA A 147 -2.68 2.60 13.57
CA ALA A 147 -2.79 2.37 12.13
C ALA A 147 -2.67 3.70 11.36
N PRO A 148 -1.92 3.74 10.24
CA PRO A 148 -1.70 4.97 9.47
C PRO A 148 -2.92 5.31 8.59
N LEU A 149 -4.05 5.61 9.23
CA LEU A 149 -5.35 5.86 8.57
C LEU A 149 -5.72 7.34 8.45
N GLY A 150 -4.76 8.22 8.74
CA GLY A 150 -4.98 9.67 8.81
C GLY A 150 -5.90 10.09 9.96
N GLU A 151 -6.44 11.30 9.86
CA GLU A 151 -7.16 11.94 10.98
C GLU A 151 -8.69 11.83 10.90
N LYS A 152 -9.23 11.36 9.77
CA LYS A 152 -10.67 11.23 9.57
C LYS A 152 -11.25 10.20 10.52
N ALA A 153 -12.49 10.40 10.97
CA ALA A 153 -13.15 9.49 11.93
C ALA A 153 -13.45 8.08 11.38
N CYS A 154 -13.45 7.94 10.05
CA CYS A 154 -13.70 6.67 9.37
C CYS A 154 -13.01 6.66 8.00
N ILE A 155 -12.68 5.46 7.54
CA ILE A 155 -12.27 5.18 6.16
C ILE A 155 -13.36 4.36 5.46
N HIS A 156 -13.32 4.36 4.13
CA HIS A 156 -14.09 3.45 3.29
C HIS A 156 -13.13 2.41 2.72
N LEU A 157 -13.29 1.15 3.13
CA LEU A 157 -12.57 0.02 2.57
C LEU A 157 -13.33 -0.50 1.37
N ARG A 158 -12.70 -0.49 0.20
CA ARG A 158 -13.29 -0.96 -1.05
C ARG A 158 -12.52 -2.18 -1.57
N ILE A 159 -13.25 -3.21 -1.96
CA ILE A 159 -12.72 -4.41 -2.62
C ILE A 159 -13.29 -4.42 -4.04
N GLU A 160 -12.42 -4.20 -5.01
CA GLU A 160 -12.70 -4.36 -6.43
C GLU A 160 -12.20 -5.73 -6.87
N TRP A 161 -13.07 -6.55 -7.45
CA TRP A 161 -12.68 -7.87 -7.93
C TRP A 161 -13.15 -8.08 -9.36
N PRO A 162 -12.29 -8.56 -10.27
CA PRO A 162 -12.63 -8.75 -11.68
C PRO A 162 -13.93 -9.53 -11.87
N GLY A 163 -14.86 -8.97 -12.66
CA GLY A 163 -16.11 -9.64 -13.02
C GLY A 163 -17.19 -9.68 -11.93
N GLY A 164 -17.00 -9.03 -10.78
CA GLY A 164 -18.06 -8.93 -9.78
C GLY A 164 -18.34 -7.51 -9.31
N ALA A 165 -19.43 -7.34 -8.57
CA ALA A 165 -19.81 -6.05 -8.01
C ALA A 165 -18.77 -5.55 -6.99
N PRO A 166 -18.53 -4.22 -6.93
CA PRO A 166 -17.65 -3.64 -5.93
C PRO A 166 -18.24 -3.83 -4.53
N TYR A 167 -17.41 -4.21 -3.57
CA TYR A 167 -17.78 -4.25 -2.16
C TYR A 167 -17.19 -3.05 -1.43
N ASN A 168 -17.97 -2.43 -0.55
CA ASN A 168 -17.56 -1.26 0.22
C ASN A 168 -18.03 -1.36 1.67
N ARG A 169 -17.12 -1.09 2.60
CA ARG A 169 -17.39 -1.09 4.04
C ARG A 169 -16.78 0.13 4.70
N ARG A 170 -17.55 0.80 5.56
CA ARG A 170 -17.03 1.88 6.41
C ARG A 170 -16.38 1.30 7.66
N VAL A 171 -15.15 1.71 7.95
CA VAL A 171 -14.39 1.27 9.12
C VAL A 171 -14.05 2.49 9.98
N PRO A 172 -14.34 2.49 11.29
CA PRO A 172 -13.93 3.57 12.19
C PRO A 172 -12.42 3.55 12.36
N THR A 173 -11.79 4.73 12.37
CA THR A 173 -10.33 4.87 12.58
C THR A 173 -9.95 5.14 14.03
N ARG A 174 -10.94 5.36 14.90
CA ARG A 174 -10.77 5.62 16.32
C ARG A 174 -11.59 4.62 17.13
N ASP A 175 -11.10 4.30 18.31
CA ASP A 175 -11.81 3.46 19.27
C ASP A 175 -13.05 4.17 19.84
N GLN A 176 -13.83 3.42 20.61
CA GLN A 176 -15.03 3.92 21.28
C GLN A 176 -14.74 4.42 22.70
N THR A 177 -13.47 4.54 23.09
CA THR A 177 -13.12 5.09 24.40
C THR A 177 -13.46 6.58 24.44
N ARG A 178 -13.54 7.14 25.65
CA ARG A 178 -13.76 8.58 25.84
C ARG A 178 -12.70 9.43 25.14
N GLU A 179 -11.47 8.94 25.07
CA GLU A 179 -10.33 9.64 24.47
C GLU A 179 -10.28 9.51 22.94
N ARG A 180 -11.10 8.63 22.33
CA ARG A 180 -11.18 8.43 20.88
C ARG A 180 -9.80 8.21 20.26
N ARG A 181 -9.02 7.31 20.84
CA ARG A 181 -7.65 7.04 20.38
C ARG A 181 -7.69 6.39 18.99
N PRO A 182 -6.69 6.65 18.12
CA PRO A 182 -6.56 5.91 16.86
C PRO A 182 -6.56 4.40 17.09
N ILE A 183 -7.22 3.64 16.22
CA ILE A 183 -7.17 2.18 16.30
C ILE A 183 -5.75 1.67 16.00
N THR A 184 -5.37 0.57 16.63
CA THR A 184 -4.08 -0.09 16.35
C THR A 184 -4.10 -0.78 14.99
N LEU A 185 -2.91 -1.08 14.44
CA LEU A 185 -2.76 -1.88 13.24
C LEU A 185 -3.42 -3.26 13.39
N GLN A 186 -3.34 -3.88 14.57
CA GLN A 186 -4.10 -5.07 14.94
C GLN A 186 -5.59 -4.91 14.66
N ARG A 187 -6.20 -3.86 15.23
CA ARG A 187 -7.64 -3.66 15.12
C ARG A 187 -8.03 -3.36 13.68
N PHE A 188 -7.20 -2.62 12.95
CA PHE A 188 -7.43 -2.36 11.53
C PHE A 188 -7.40 -3.65 10.71
N LEU A 189 -6.39 -4.51 10.90
CA LEU A 189 -6.27 -5.78 10.17
C LEU A 189 -7.43 -6.74 10.44
N LEU A 190 -7.93 -6.79 11.68
CA LEU A 190 -9.14 -7.55 11.99
C LEU A 190 -10.37 -7.04 11.23
N GLN A 191 -10.50 -5.72 11.07
CA GLN A 191 -11.59 -5.13 10.28
C GLN A 191 -11.46 -5.43 8.78
N VAL A 192 -10.23 -5.43 8.26
CA VAL A 192 -9.94 -5.85 6.88
C VAL A 192 -10.26 -7.32 6.69
N GLY A 193 -9.84 -8.21 7.61
CA GLY A 193 -10.15 -9.64 7.57
C GLY A 193 -11.65 -9.91 7.51
N ARG A 194 -12.42 -9.30 8.42
CA ARG A 194 -13.90 -9.41 8.42
C ARG A 194 -14.53 -8.88 7.13
N ALA A 195 -14.00 -7.79 6.57
CA ALA A 195 -14.51 -7.27 5.30
C ALA A 195 -14.24 -8.23 4.13
N VAL A 196 -13.08 -8.89 4.13
CA VAL A 196 -12.76 -9.93 3.15
C VAL A 196 -13.66 -11.15 3.34
N GLU A 197 -13.91 -11.59 4.57
CA GLU A 197 -14.82 -12.69 4.88
C GLU A 197 -16.25 -12.41 4.39
N GLU A 198 -16.82 -11.25 4.76
CA GLU A 198 -18.14 -10.82 4.33
C GLU A 198 -18.24 -10.75 2.79
N PHE A 199 -17.20 -10.23 2.14
CA PHE A 199 -17.09 -10.18 0.70
C PHE A 199 -17.13 -11.58 0.07
N LEU A 200 -16.33 -12.52 0.56
CA LEU A 200 -16.28 -13.89 0.05
C LEU A 200 -17.59 -14.65 0.28
N GLN A 201 -18.22 -14.46 1.45
CA GLN A 201 -19.51 -15.05 1.77
C GLN A 201 -20.61 -14.56 0.82
N SER A 202 -20.69 -13.24 0.58
CA SER A 202 -21.70 -12.66 -0.32
C SER A 202 -21.65 -13.21 -1.75
N ARG A 203 -20.46 -13.69 -2.17
CA ARG A 203 -20.24 -14.30 -3.50
C ARG A 203 -20.43 -15.81 -3.52
N SER A 204 -20.36 -16.47 -2.37
CA SER A 204 -20.62 -17.92 -2.28
C SER A 204 -22.12 -18.23 -2.31
N THR A 205 -22.96 -17.23 -2.04
CA THR A 205 -24.42 -17.31 -2.05
C THR A 205 -25.07 -16.75 -3.33
N SER A 206 -24.28 -16.35 -4.33
CA SER A 206 -24.74 -15.88 -5.65
C SER A 206 -24.41 -16.89 -6.72
#